data_AF-A0A3N6GI54-F1
#
_entry.id   AF-A0A3N6GI54-F1
#
_cell.length_a   1.000
_cell.length_b   1.000
_cell.length_c   1.000
_cell.angle_alpha   90.00
_cell.angle_beta   90.00
_cell.angle_gamma   90.00
#
_symmetry.space_group_name_H-M   'P 1'
#
loop_
_entity.id
_entity.type
_entity.pdbx_description
1 polymer ?
#
loop_
_entity_poly.entity_id
_entity_poly.type
_entity_poly.pdbx_seq_one_letter_code
_entity_poly.pdbx_strand_id
1 'polypeptide(L)'
;MTASTAAAALAALMGDAPAWVPPVNYWEIARDGERWIVSGQLDTDGDTLSESDAYRLLGPIVEQSGQQLDDDGRLIRARFAHFDVPCDVWFLRPVLRWVVPEQCATCPTKLGAPDVKFVRLGTRDRKAPVICVPCRDRMQAYWVALHRSPLVAARQEVRELLLAETGETRPMWRTIITDSESPTGVAPVCTTEGSDDEHHVLADHPSGPTRDDEGIYGCCPWPQIETDSAAVAAYLIELLNADAHVDAEGGESA
;
A
#
# COMPACT_ATOMS: atom_id res chain seq x y z
N MET A 1 24.51 34.57 15.81
CA MET A 1 24.82 34.67 14.37
C MET A 1 23.86 35.67 13.74
N THR A 2 24.33 36.57 12.89
CA THR A 2 23.49 37.64 12.29
C THR A 2 23.21 37.35 10.82
N ALA A 3 22.19 38.01 10.26
CA ALA A 3 21.92 37.97 8.82
C ALA A 3 23.13 38.44 7.99
N SER A 4 23.93 39.38 8.51
CA SER A 4 25.14 39.86 7.84
C SER A 4 26.23 38.78 7.78
N THR A 5 26.37 37.93 8.81
CA THR A 5 27.29 36.79 8.77
C THR A 5 26.86 35.77 7.72
N ALA A 6 25.55 35.48 7.63
CA ALA A 6 25.02 34.58 6.60
C ALA A 6 25.21 35.15 5.18
N ALA A 7 25.01 36.46 5.01
CA ALA A 7 25.24 37.13 3.73
C ALA A 7 26.71 37.08 3.28
N ALA A 8 27.65 37.23 4.22
CA ALA A 8 29.08 37.10 3.92
C ALA A 8 29.45 35.66 3.50
N ALA A 9 28.91 34.64 4.18
CA ALA A 9 29.11 33.24 3.79
C ALA A 9 28.50 32.92 2.42
N LEU A 10 27.30 33.44 2.13
CA LEU A 10 26.69 33.30 0.81
C LEU A 10 27.55 33.97 -0.28
N ALA A 11 28.03 35.19 -0.04
CA ALA A 11 28.88 35.88 -1.00
C ALA A 11 30.17 35.08 -1.31
N ALA A 12 30.74 34.41 -0.30
CA ALA A 12 31.88 33.53 -0.48
C ALA A 12 31.53 32.28 -1.30
N LEU A 13 30.40 31.61 -1.00
CA LEU A 13 29.90 30.48 -1.79
C LEU A 13 29.65 30.85 -3.26
N MET A 14 29.13 32.04 -3.53
CA MET A 14 28.89 32.49 -4.90
C MET A 14 30.17 32.85 -5.66
N GLY A 15 31.24 33.21 -4.94
CA GLY A 15 32.53 33.56 -5.55
C GLY A 15 33.45 32.37 -5.78
N ASP A 16 33.51 31.43 -4.83
CA ASP A 16 34.39 30.26 -4.86
C ASP A 16 33.79 29.11 -4.03
N ALA A 17 32.73 28.50 -4.55
CA ALA A 17 32.12 27.34 -3.92
C ALA A 17 33.13 26.18 -3.86
N PRO A 18 33.23 25.46 -2.73
CA PRO A 18 34.02 24.24 -2.67
C PRO A 18 33.57 23.24 -3.74
N ALA A 19 34.51 22.54 -4.39
CA ALA A 19 34.22 21.64 -5.52
C ALA A 19 33.27 20.47 -5.20
N TRP A 20 33.07 20.14 -3.92
CA TRP A 20 32.12 19.11 -3.46
C TRP A 20 30.69 19.65 -3.26
N VAL A 21 30.48 20.97 -3.33
CA VAL A 21 29.15 21.56 -3.34
C VAL A 21 28.64 21.49 -4.79
N PRO A 22 27.51 20.79 -5.04
CA PRO A 22 26.96 20.66 -6.39
C PRO A 22 26.43 22.01 -6.89
N PRO A 23 26.25 22.17 -8.21
CA PRO A 23 25.58 23.33 -8.79
C PRO A 23 24.19 23.53 -8.20
N VAL A 24 23.82 24.78 -7.96
CA VAL A 24 22.50 25.17 -7.46
C VAL A 24 21.86 26.19 -8.40
N ASN A 25 20.54 26.08 -8.57
CA ASN A 25 19.73 27.02 -9.35
C ASN A 25 19.71 28.42 -8.73
N TYR A 26 19.57 28.47 -7.41
CA TYR A 26 19.61 29.70 -6.63
C TYR A 26 20.00 29.43 -5.19
N TRP A 27 20.49 30.48 -4.55
CA TRP A 27 20.74 30.55 -3.11
C TRP A 27 19.82 31.57 -2.46
N GLU A 28 19.45 31.33 -1.21
CA GLU A 28 18.70 32.25 -0.36
C GLU A 28 19.27 32.30 1.05
N ILE A 29 19.02 33.39 1.77
CA ILE A 29 19.28 33.50 3.20
C ILE A 29 17.94 33.33 3.91
N ALA A 30 17.84 32.27 4.71
CA ALA A 30 16.60 31.91 5.39
C ALA A 30 16.78 31.90 6.92
N ARG A 31 15.67 31.89 7.65
CA ARG A 31 15.66 31.56 9.07
C ARG A 31 15.21 30.12 9.25
N ASP A 32 16.00 29.36 10.01
CA ASP A 32 15.65 28.04 10.51
C ASP A 32 15.57 28.11 12.04
N GLY A 33 14.34 28.17 12.56
CA GLY A 33 14.06 28.53 13.95
C GLY A 33 14.67 29.88 14.32
N GLU A 34 15.55 29.89 15.31
CA GLU A 34 16.23 31.11 15.77
C GLU A 34 17.48 31.46 14.94
N ARG A 35 17.98 30.56 14.10
CA ARG A 35 19.26 30.69 13.39
C ARG A 35 19.06 31.22 11.97
N TRP A 36 20.09 31.92 11.46
CA TRP A 36 20.19 32.29 10.05
C TRP A 36 20.96 31.19 9.32
N ILE A 37 20.49 30.79 8.14
CA ILE A 37 21.12 29.77 7.29
C ILE A 37 21.28 30.30 5.86
N VAL A 38 22.19 29.69 5.11
CA VAL A 38 22.28 29.83 3.65
C VAL A 38 21.71 28.58 3.01
N SER A 39 20.68 28.71 2.17
CA SER A 39 19.94 27.58 1.61
C SER A 39 19.99 27.62 0.09
N GLY A 40 20.28 26.49 -0.55
CA GLY A 40 20.44 26.39 -2.00
C GLY A 40 19.54 25.31 -2.61
N GLN A 41 18.82 25.64 -3.68
CA GLN A 41 18.12 24.62 -4.45
C GLN A 41 19.07 23.98 -5.46
N LEU A 42 19.24 22.65 -5.38
CA LEU A 42 20.02 21.88 -6.34
C LEU A 42 19.60 22.19 -7.79
N ASP A 43 20.57 22.33 -8.69
CA ASP A 43 20.28 22.55 -10.11
C ASP A 43 19.49 21.36 -10.67
N THR A 44 18.28 21.65 -11.15
CA THR A 44 17.33 20.65 -11.63
C THR A 44 17.41 20.41 -13.14
N ASP A 45 18.30 21.09 -13.87
CA ASP A 45 18.39 21.08 -15.34
C ASP A 45 17.00 21.13 -16.01
N GLY A 46 16.28 22.23 -15.78
CA GLY A 46 14.94 22.43 -16.34
C GLY A 46 13.90 21.41 -15.85
N ASP A 47 13.99 21.02 -14.57
CA ASP A 47 13.11 20.04 -13.90
C ASP A 47 13.23 18.59 -14.41
N THR A 48 14.36 18.26 -15.03
CA THR A 48 14.63 16.89 -15.53
C THR A 48 15.44 16.05 -14.56
N LEU A 49 16.03 16.65 -13.51
CA LEU A 49 16.80 15.93 -12.51
C LEU A 49 15.96 14.86 -11.81
N SER A 50 16.44 13.61 -11.88
CA SER A 50 15.81 12.48 -11.21
C SER A 50 16.09 12.50 -9.70
N GLU A 51 15.22 11.83 -8.94
CA GLU A 51 15.42 11.66 -7.49
C GLU A 51 16.73 10.91 -7.17
N SER A 52 17.05 9.87 -7.95
CA SER A 52 18.30 9.12 -7.80
C SER A 52 19.54 9.97 -8.08
N ASP A 53 19.46 10.87 -9.07
CA ASP A 53 20.53 11.83 -9.34
C ASP A 53 20.66 12.86 -8.23
N ALA A 54 19.55 13.30 -7.62
CA ALA A 54 19.59 14.19 -6.47
C ALA A 54 20.34 13.57 -5.29
N TYR A 55 20.07 12.30 -4.93
CA TYR A 55 20.86 11.60 -3.90
C TYR A 55 22.35 11.52 -4.26
N ARG A 56 22.66 11.19 -5.52
CA ARG A 56 24.05 11.11 -6.01
C ARG A 56 24.78 12.45 -5.90
N LEU A 57 24.10 13.56 -6.24
CA LEU A 57 24.69 14.90 -6.20
C LEU A 57 24.80 15.47 -4.79
N LEU A 58 23.91 15.08 -3.87
CA LEU A 58 23.97 15.50 -2.46
C LEU A 58 24.95 14.65 -1.62
N GLY A 59 25.31 13.45 -2.09
CA GLY A 59 26.22 12.53 -1.41
C GLY A 59 27.58 13.14 -0.99
N PRO A 60 28.28 13.89 -1.86
CA PRO A 60 29.55 14.54 -1.48
C PRO A 60 29.43 15.51 -0.29
N ILE A 61 28.29 16.18 -0.12
CA ILE A 61 28.04 17.05 1.05
C ILE A 61 27.93 16.21 2.32
N VAL A 62 27.24 15.07 2.27
CA VAL A 62 27.10 14.13 3.39
C VAL A 62 28.46 13.58 3.80
N GLU A 63 29.27 13.16 2.82
CA GLU A 63 30.63 12.65 3.07
C GLU A 63 31.52 13.70 3.72
N GLN A 64 31.49 14.94 3.22
CA GLN A 64 32.34 16.02 3.72
C GLN A 64 31.89 16.57 5.08
N SER A 65 30.58 16.64 5.31
CA SER A 65 30.01 17.20 6.55
C SER A 65 29.90 16.17 7.68
N GLY A 66 29.88 14.88 7.35
CA GLY A 66 29.53 13.80 8.28
C GLY A 66 28.06 13.81 8.73
N GLN A 67 27.21 14.66 8.15
CA GLN A 67 25.80 14.76 8.50
C GLN A 67 24.97 13.86 7.60
N GLN A 68 24.02 13.15 8.19
CA GLN A 68 23.05 12.36 7.42
C GLN A 68 22.17 13.27 6.55
N LEU A 69 21.79 12.72 5.41
CA LEU A 69 20.85 13.34 4.52
C LEU A 69 19.45 13.28 5.14
N ASP A 70 18.75 14.41 5.12
CA ASP A 70 17.40 14.57 5.68
C ASP A 70 16.36 14.47 4.57
N ASP A 71 15.36 13.64 4.80
CA ASP A 71 14.34 13.30 3.80
C ASP A 71 12.97 13.17 4.46
N ASP A 72 12.10 14.14 4.16
CA ASP A 72 10.72 14.19 4.68
C ASP A 72 9.67 13.65 3.69
N GLY A 73 10.12 13.00 2.60
CA GLY A 73 9.27 12.52 1.51
C GLY A 73 8.84 13.59 0.51
N ARG A 74 9.06 14.88 0.78
CA ARG A 74 8.83 16.00 -0.16
C ARG A 74 10.14 16.64 -0.59
N LEU A 75 11.11 16.71 0.29
CA LEU A 75 12.37 17.40 0.11
C LEU A 75 13.51 16.51 0.61
N ILE A 76 14.60 16.49 -0.15
CA ILE A 76 15.85 15.83 0.18
C ILE A 76 16.85 16.93 0.49
N ARG A 77 17.48 16.93 1.68
CA ARG A 77 18.35 18.01 2.15
C ARG A 77 19.67 17.48 2.69
N ALA A 78 20.77 18.04 2.22
CA ALA A 78 22.10 17.83 2.80
C ALA A 78 22.56 19.13 3.47
N ARG A 79 23.12 18.99 4.68
CA ARG A 79 23.54 20.11 5.53
C ARG A 79 25.05 20.13 5.68
N PHE A 80 25.63 21.32 5.77
CA PHE A 80 27.05 21.52 6.00
C PHE A 80 27.30 22.86 6.71
N ALA A 81 28.56 23.16 7.02
CA ALA A 81 28.96 24.46 7.53
C ALA A 81 29.98 25.11 6.59
N HIS A 82 29.84 26.41 6.35
CA HIS A 82 30.79 27.21 5.60
C HIS A 82 31.14 28.46 6.41
N PHE A 83 32.41 28.61 6.80
CA PHE A 83 32.85 29.65 7.75
C PHE A 83 31.99 29.72 9.03
N ASP A 84 31.72 28.55 9.64
CA ASP A 84 30.86 28.38 10.81
C ASP A 84 29.39 28.83 10.62
N VAL A 85 28.98 29.13 9.38
CA VAL A 85 27.60 29.39 9.01
C VAL A 85 26.94 28.08 8.56
N PRO A 86 25.80 27.68 9.14
CA PRO A 86 25.03 26.55 8.67
C PRO A 86 24.48 26.82 7.28
N CYS A 87 24.72 25.85 6.40
CA CYS A 87 24.27 25.86 5.03
C CYS A 87 23.52 24.57 4.71
N ASP A 88 22.61 24.63 3.75
CA ASP A 88 22.01 23.44 3.17
C ASP A 88 21.89 23.54 1.64
N VAL A 89 21.93 22.38 0.99
CA VAL A 89 21.50 22.21 -0.39
C VAL A 89 20.36 21.21 -0.38
N TRP A 90 19.29 21.53 -1.09
CA TRP A 90 18.10 20.70 -1.12
C TRP A 90 17.57 20.47 -2.53
N PHE A 91 16.91 19.34 -2.70
CA PHE A 91 16.14 18.98 -3.87
C PHE A 91 14.68 18.85 -3.44
N LEU A 92 13.82 19.68 -4.03
CA LEU A 92 12.38 19.56 -3.86
C LEU A 92 11.86 18.55 -4.87
N ARG A 93 11.31 17.43 -4.38
CA ARG A 93 10.68 16.46 -5.26
C ARG A 93 9.59 17.16 -6.09
N PRO A 94 9.52 16.91 -7.40
CA PRO A 94 8.46 17.46 -8.22
C PRO A 94 7.12 17.14 -7.57
N VAL A 95 6.37 18.19 -7.20
CA VAL A 95 5.02 18.00 -6.68
C VAL A 95 4.25 17.31 -7.80
N LEU A 96 3.83 16.07 -7.58
CA LEU A 96 2.83 15.40 -8.40
C LEU A 96 1.51 16.13 -8.23
N ARG A 97 1.38 17.32 -8.85
CA ARG A 97 0.08 17.95 -9.05
C ARG A 97 -0.63 17.07 -10.04
N TRP A 98 -1.47 16.18 -9.52
CA TRP A 98 -2.34 15.34 -10.33
C TRP A 98 -3.14 16.26 -11.25
N VAL A 99 -2.84 16.23 -12.53
CA VAL A 99 -3.62 16.97 -13.52
C VAL A 99 -4.98 16.29 -13.58
N VAL A 100 -5.99 16.97 -13.06
CA VAL A 100 -7.38 16.59 -13.23
C VAL A 100 -7.77 17.04 -14.64
N PRO A 101 -8.12 16.12 -15.55
CA PRO A 101 -8.61 16.51 -16.88
C PRO A 101 -9.83 17.42 -16.74
N GLU A 102 -10.04 18.30 -17.71
CA GLU A 102 -11.18 19.22 -17.66
C GLU A 102 -12.53 18.46 -17.65
N GLN A 103 -12.57 17.27 -18.26
CA GLN A 103 -13.78 16.49 -18.48
C GLN A 103 -13.60 15.03 -18.04
N CYS A 104 -14.71 14.43 -17.58
CA CYS A 104 -14.79 13.02 -17.28
C CYS A 104 -14.50 12.17 -18.53
N ALA A 105 -13.72 11.10 -18.37
CA ALA A 105 -13.36 10.22 -19.49
C ALA A 105 -14.55 9.47 -20.13
N THR A 106 -15.70 9.43 -19.46
CA THR A 106 -16.87 8.63 -19.89
C THR A 106 -18.15 9.44 -20.07
N CYS A 107 -18.16 10.72 -19.73
CA CYS A 107 -19.33 11.56 -19.94
C CYS A 107 -18.95 13.05 -20.06
N PRO A 108 -19.89 13.92 -20.49
CA PRO A 108 -19.58 15.33 -20.68
C PRO A 108 -19.28 16.15 -19.41
N THR A 109 -19.39 15.57 -18.21
CA THR A 109 -19.24 16.26 -16.92
C THR A 109 -17.87 16.93 -16.79
N LYS A 110 -17.86 18.22 -16.42
CA LYS A 110 -16.64 18.99 -16.12
C LYS A 110 -16.14 18.67 -14.72
N LEU A 111 -14.90 18.19 -14.60
CA LEU A 111 -14.35 17.73 -13.31
C LEU A 111 -13.85 18.86 -12.41
N GLY A 112 -13.59 20.04 -12.98
CA GLY A 112 -13.14 21.22 -12.25
C GLY A 112 -14.25 22.04 -11.59
N ALA A 113 -15.51 21.62 -11.68
CA ALA A 113 -16.62 22.32 -11.03
C ALA A 113 -16.61 22.06 -9.51
N PRO A 114 -16.94 23.07 -8.67
CA PRO A 114 -16.71 23.05 -7.22
C PRO A 114 -17.38 21.90 -6.44
N ASP A 115 -18.39 21.25 -7.01
CA ASP A 115 -19.13 20.16 -6.37
C ASP A 115 -18.98 18.80 -7.08
N VAL A 116 -18.14 18.72 -8.11
CA VAL A 116 -17.97 17.48 -8.88
C VAL A 116 -16.90 16.62 -8.23
N LYS A 117 -17.34 15.53 -7.59
CA LYS A 117 -16.45 14.47 -7.09
C LYS A 117 -16.02 13.56 -8.24
N PHE A 118 -14.76 13.14 -8.23
CA PHE A 118 -14.19 12.26 -9.24
C PHE A 118 -13.21 11.27 -8.64
N VAL A 119 -12.93 10.21 -9.40
CA VAL A 119 -11.96 9.16 -9.07
C VAL A 119 -11.06 8.91 -10.27
N ARG A 120 -9.82 8.50 -10.00
CA ARG A 120 -8.87 8.05 -11.02
C ARG A 120 -8.85 6.52 -11.00
N LEU A 121 -8.90 5.89 -12.17
CA LEU A 121 -8.91 4.44 -12.30
C LEU A 121 -7.48 3.91 -12.49
N GLY A 122 -6.98 3.07 -11.58
CA GLY A 122 -5.67 2.40 -11.70
C GLY A 122 -4.63 2.85 -10.67
N THR A 123 -3.43 2.26 -10.75
CA THR A 123 -2.40 2.28 -9.70
C THR A 123 -1.43 3.46 -9.83
N ARG A 124 -1.95 4.70 -9.80
CA ARG A 124 -1.15 5.94 -9.69
C ARG A 124 -0.41 6.40 -10.95
N ASP A 125 -0.75 5.91 -12.14
CA ASP A 125 -0.24 6.48 -13.41
C ASP A 125 -0.84 7.88 -13.66
N ARG A 126 -0.02 8.84 -14.12
CA ARG A 126 -0.45 10.17 -14.55
C ARG A 126 -1.44 10.11 -15.73
N LYS A 127 -1.34 9.08 -16.59
CA LYS A 127 -2.23 8.85 -17.74
C LYS A 127 -3.49 8.08 -17.39
N ALA A 128 -3.63 7.62 -16.14
CA ALA A 128 -4.82 6.88 -15.72
C ALA A 128 -6.09 7.72 -15.91
N PRO A 129 -7.16 7.15 -16.49
CA PRO A 129 -8.39 7.88 -16.77
C PRO A 129 -9.04 8.36 -15.48
N VAL A 130 -9.62 9.56 -15.53
CA VAL A 130 -10.37 10.17 -14.42
C VAL A 130 -11.84 10.23 -14.80
N ILE A 131 -12.71 9.72 -13.93
CA ILE A 131 -14.16 9.70 -14.13
C ILE A 131 -14.88 10.37 -12.96
N CYS A 132 -16.04 10.98 -13.22
CA CYS A 132 -16.88 11.49 -12.14
C CYS A 132 -17.47 10.33 -11.33
N VAL A 133 -17.76 10.56 -10.05
CA VAL A 133 -18.33 9.54 -9.17
C VAL A 133 -19.62 8.92 -9.73
N PRO A 134 -20.57 9.67 -10.32
CA PRO A 134 -21.74 9.07 -10.96
C PRO A 134 -21.41 8.07 -12.08
N CYS A 135 -20.35 8.31 -12.86
CA CYS A 135 -19.89 7.33 -13.84
C CYS A 135 -19.29 6.09 -13.18
N ARG A 136 -18.52 6.25 -12.10
CA ARG A 136 -17.99 5.12 -11.33
C ARG A 136 -19.13 4.26 -10.80
N ASP A 137 -20.17 4.88 -10.25
CA ASP A 137 -21.29 4.18 -9.64
C ASP A 137 -22.12 3.44 -10.69
N ARG A 138 -22.32 4.04 -11.88
CA ARG A 138 -22.96 3.34 -13.01
C ARG A 138 -22.13 2.15 -13.50
N MET A 139 -20.80 2.30 -13.60
CA MET A 139 -19.92 1.20 -13.97
C MET A 139 -19.97 0.07 -12.94
N GLN A 140 -19.95 0.41 -11.65
CA GLN A 140 -20.09 -0.56 -10.57
C GLN A 140 -21.45 -1.26 -10.62
N ALA A 141 -22.54 -0.51 -10.78
CA ALA A 141 -23.88 -1.07 -10.88
C ALA A 141 -24.04 -1.99 -12.09
N TYR A 142 -23.46 -1.62 -13.24
CA TYR A 142 -23.44 -2.47 -14.43
C TYR A 142 -22.63 -3.75 -14.20
N TRP A 143 -21.44 -3.65 -13.61
CA TRP A 143 -20.61 -4.80 -13.28
C TRP A 143 -21.34 -5.75 -12.32
N VAL A 144 -21.95 -5.20 -11.27
CA VAL A 144 -22.77 -5.96 -10.33
C VAL A 144 -23.95 -6.59 -11.07
N ALA A 145 -24.70 -5.86 -11.90
CA ALA A 145 -25.82 -6.45 -12.64
C ALA A 145 -25.40 -7.60 -13.57
N LEU A 146 -24.27 -7.42 -14.27
CA LEU A 146 -23.75 -8.41 -15.21
C LEU A 146 -23.21 -9.66 -14.50
N HIS A 147 -22.61 -9.51 -13.33
CA HIS A 147 -21.93 -10.60 -12.64
C HIS A 147 -22.70 -11.14 -11.44
N ARG A 148 -23.74 -10.45 -10.96
CA ARG A 148 -24.56 -10.92 -9.83
C ARG A 148 -25.24 -12.24 -10.15
N SER A 149 -25.85 -12.41 -11.31
CA SER A 149 -26.53 -13.67 -11.63
C SER A 149 -25.55 -14.85 -11.73
N PRO A 150 -24.41 -14.75 -12.48
CA PRO A 150 -23.38 -15.79 -12.44
C PRO A 150 -22.80 -16.05 -11.05
N LEU A 151 -22.52 -15.00 -10.26
CA LEU A 151 -22.00 -15.15 -8.90
C LEU A 151 -23.02 -15.80 -7.96
N VAL A 152 -24.31 -15.49 -8.10
CA VAL A 152 -25.38 -16.12 -7.31
C VAL A 152 -25.54 -17.59 -7.70
N ALA A 153 -25.51 -17.92 -9.00
CA ALA A 153 -25.56 -19.30 -9.47
C ALA A 153 -24.35 -20.11 -8.98
N ALA A 154 -23.14 -19.58 -9.13
CA ALA A 154 -21.92 -20.21 -8.63
C ALA A 154 -21.97 -20.38 -7.10
N ARG A 155 -22.47 -19.38 -6.35
CA ARG A 155 -22.68 -19.50 -4.90
C ARG A 155 -23.67 -20.61 -4.54
N GLN A 156 -24.72 -20.79 -5.33
CA GLN A 156 -25.71 -21.84 -5.08
C GLN A 156 -25.11 -23.23 -5.34
N GLU A 157 -24.40 -23.42 -6.45
CA GLU A 157 -23.68 -24.67 -6.76
C GLU A 157 -22.65 -25.03 -5.68
N VAL A 158 -21.88 -24.03 -5.21
CA VAL A 158 -20.91 -24.22 -4.13
C VAL A 158 -21.59 -24.57 -2.81
N ARG A 159 -22.74 -23.97 -2.48
CA ARG A 159 -23.50 -24.32 -1.26
C ARG A 159 -24.03 -25.76 -1.28
N GLU A 160 -24.46 -26.24 -2.44
CA GLU A 160 -24.90 -27.62 -2.61
C GLU A 160 -23.74 -28.61 -2.46
N LEU A 161 -22.57 -28.27 -3.01
CA LEU A 161 -21.35 -29.04 -2.80
C LEU A 161 -20.93 -29.06 -1.32
N LEU A 162 -20.89 -27.88 -0.66
CA LEU A 162 -20.52 -27.78 0.74
C LEU A 162 -21.49 -28.54 1.65
N LEU A 163 -22.80 -28.51 1.35
CA LEU A 163 -23.78 -29.30 2.07
C LEU A 163 -23.51 -30.81 1.93
N ALA A 164 -23.14 -31.27 0.73
CA ALA A 164 -22.84 -32.68 0.50
C ALA A 164 -21.57 -33.15 1.23
N GLU A 165 -20.53 -32.32 1.25
CA GLU A 165 -19.21 -32.67 1.83
C GLU A 165 -19.12 -32.43 3.35
N THR A 166 -19.82 -31.41 3.86
CA THR A 166 -19.68 -30.94 5.25
C THR A 166 -20.96 -31.07 6.07
N GLY A 167 -22.10 -31.36 5.45
CA GLY A 167 -23.41 -31.32 6.10
C GLY A 167 -23.96 -29.90 6.36
N GLU A 168 -23.21 -28.85 6.02
CA GLU A 168 -23.58 -27.45 6.23
C GLU A 168 -23.53 -26.69 4.90
N THR A 169 -24.54 -25.87 4.59
CA THR A 169 -24.53 -25.05 3.36
C THR A 169 -23.53 -23.88 3.44
N ARG A 170 -23.17 -23.47 4.67
CA ARG A 170 -22.25 -22.36 4.98
C ARG A 170 -21.37 -22.73 6.18
N PRO A 171 -20.47 -23.70 6.03
CA PRO A 171 -19.58 -24.06 7.12
C PRO A 171 -18.69 -22.87 7.45
N MET A 172 -18.31 -22.78 8.72
CA MET A 172 -17.18 -21.93 9.12
C MET A 172 -15.90 -22.50 8.50
N TRP A 173 -14.94 -21.63 8.22
CA TRP A 173 -13.66 -21.96 7.61
C TRP A 173 -12.52 -21.69 8.59
N ARG A 174 -11.41 -22.41 8.39
CA ARG A 174 -10.20 -22.33 9.21
C ARG A 174 -8.95 -22.53 8.38
N THR A 175 -7.82 -22.19 8.96
CA THR A 175 -6.50 -22.46 8.39
C THR A 175 -6.14 -23.91 8.59
N ILE A 176 -5.46 -24.49 7.59
CA ILE A 176 -4.91 -25.84 7.64
C ILE A 176 -3.47 -25.84 7.10
N ILE A 177 -2.70 -26.85 7.48
CA ILE A 177 -1.41 -27.16 6.85
C ILE A 177 -1.70 -28.18 5.75
N THR A 178 -1.33 -27.84 4.52
CA THR A 178 -1.39 -28.76 3.36
C THR A 178 -0.02 -29.42 3.17
N ASP A 179 0.38 -29.72 1.94
CA ASP A 179 1.72 -30.21 1.59
C ASP A 179 2.87 -29.22 1.87
N SER A 180 2.56 -27.97 2.18
CA SER A 180 3.49 -26.84 2.26
C SER A 180 4.28 -26.69 3.57
N GLU A 181 4.19 -27.64 4.52
CA GLU A 181 4.75 -27.56 5.90
C GLU A 181 4.39 -26.26 6.67
N SER A 182 3.48 -25.46 6.14
CA SER A 182 3.10 -24.13 6.62
C SER A 182 1.57 -23.98 6.56
N PRO A 183 0.97 -23.14 7.43
CA PRO A 183 -0.48 -22.92 7.49
C PRO A 183 -0.95 -22.01 6.34
N THR A 184 -0.83 -22.52 5.11
CA THR A 184 -1.17 -21.80 3.88
C THR A 184 -2.41 -22.35 3.20
N GLY A 185 -3.04 -23.38 3.77
CA GLY A 185 -4.30 -23.90 3.27
C GLY A 185 -5.51 -23.40 4.04
N VAL A 186 -6.68 -23.51 3.44
CA VAL A 186 -7.98 -23.28 4.09
C VAL A 186 -8.92 -24.44 3.83
N ALA A 187 -9.73 -24.80 4.84
CA ALA A 187 -10.77 -25.81 4.70
C ALA A 187 -11.95 -25.53 5.65
N PRO A 188 -13.13 -26.13 5.40
CA PRO A 188 -14.25 -26.08 6.32
C PRO A 188 -13.92 -26.68 7.70
N VAL A 189 -14.56 -26.14 8.74
CA VAL A 189 -14.55 -26.69 10.08
C VAL A 189 -15.39 -27.96 10.10
N CYS A 190 -14.85 -29.03 10.68
CA CYS A 190 -15.57 -30.29 10.85
C CYS A 190 -16.70 -30.12 11.87
N THR A 191 -17.92 -30.49 11.51
CA THR A 191 -19.14 -30.32 12.34
C THR A 191 -19.66 -31.63 12.96
N THR A 192 -19.04 -32.77 12.65
CA THR A 192 -19.51 -34.09 13.08
C THR A 192 -19.31 -34.30 14.59
N GLU A 193 -20.39 -34.25 15.37
CA GLU A 193 -20.40 -34.52 16.83
C GLU A 193 -20.20 -36.02 17.20
N GLY A 194 -19.78 -36.87 16.27
CA GLY A 194 -19.82 -38.33 16.42
C GLY A 194 -18.66 -39.10 15.80
N SER A 195 -17.52 -38.48 15.54
CA SER A 195 -16.31 -39.26 15.28
C SER A 195 -15.54 -39.38 16.59
N ASP A 196 -15.62 -40.55 17.19
CA ASP A 196 -14.67 -41.03 18.18
C ASP A 196 -13.24 -40.61 17.79
N ASP A 197 -12.39 -40.38 18.79
CA ASP A 197 -10.98 -39.94 18.70
C ASP A 197 -10.19 -40.50 17.49
N GLU A 198 -10.57 -41.64 16.92
CA GLU A 198 -9.96 -42.26 15.73
C GLU A 198 -9.96 -41.43 14.42
N HIS A 199 -10.87 -40.45 14.21
CA HIS A 199 -10.74 -39.53 13.07
C HIS A 199 -9.73 -38.41 13.32
N HIS A 200 -9.38 -38.14 14.58
CA HIS A 200 -8.40 -37.13 14.99
C HIS A 200 -7.04 -37.76 15.38
N VAL A 201 -6.96 -39.09 15.42
CA VAL A 201 -5.72 -39.84 15.63
C VAL A 201 -5.08 -40.08 14.28
N LEU A 202 -4.05 -39.29 13.97
CA LEU A 202 -3.10 -39.64 12.92
C LEU A 202 -2.46 -40.99 13.30
N ALA A 203 -2.70 -42.03 12.51
CA ALA A 203 -2.00 -43.30 12.68
C ALA A 203 -0.50 -43.06 12.47
N ASP A 204 0.24 -42.99 13.58
CA ASP A 204 1.70 -43.01 13.73
C ASP A 204 2.51 -42.74 12.45
N HIS A 205 2.43 -41.51 11.94
CA HIS A 205 3.49 -40.97 11.09
C HIS A 205 4.39 -40.16 12.02
N PRO A 206 5.68 -40.51 12.20
CA PRO A 206 6.57 -39.89 13.20
C PRO A 206 6.94 -38.42 12.90
N SER A 207 6.20 -37.76 12.01
CA SER A 207 6.40 -36.39 11.55
C SER A 207 5.10 -35.67 11.13
N GLY A 208 3.91 -36.21 11.41
CA GLY A 208 2.63 -35.55 11.09
C GLY A 208 2.18 -34.58 12.19
N PRO A 209 1.61 -33.40 11.86
CA PRO A 209 1.23 -32.40 12.85
C PRO A 209 0.07 -32.90 13.74
N THR A 210 0.33 -32.98 15.04
CA THR A 210 -0.66 -33.27 16.08
C THR A 210 -1.57 -32.05 16.29
N ARG A 211 -2.78 -32.26 16.82
CA ARG A 211 -3.68 -31.19 17.29
C ARG A 211 -2.93 -30.34 18.32
N ASP A 212 -2.50 -29.16 17.95
CA ASP A 212 -1.94 -28.18 18.87
C ASP A 212 -3.04 -27.24 19.39
N ASP A 213 -2.67 -26.38 20.34
CA ASP A 213 -3.52 -25.37 20.96
C ASP A 213 -4.04 -24.32 19.94
N GLU A 214 -3.60 -24.40 18.68
CA GLU A 214 -3.95 -23.55 17.54
C GLU A 214 -5.01 -24.19 16.61
N GLY A 215 -5.38 -25.46 16.84
CA GLY A 215 -6.58 -26.07 16.26
C GLY A 215 -6.42 -26.67 14.85
N ILE A 216 -5.23 -27.17 14.50
CA ILE A 216 -4.93 -27.80 13.21
C ILE A 216 -5.19 -29.32 13.28
N TYR A 217 -6.03 -29.87 12.39
CA TYR A 217 -6.40 -31.31 12.41
C TYR A 217 -6.33 -31.90 10.99
N GLY A 218 -5.76 -33.10 10.84
CA GLY A 218 -5.59 -33.77 9.54
C GLY A 218 -6.87 -34.29 8.88
N CYS A 219 -8.01 -34.38 9.59
CA CYS A 219 -9.28 -34.91 9.07
C CYS A 219 -10.20 -33.84 8.45
N CYS A 220 -9.63 -32.89 7.71
CA CYS A 220 -10.41 -31.78 7.18
C CYS A 220 -11.41 -32.26 6.11
N PRO A 221 -12.70 -31.91 6.23
CA PRO A 221 -13.65 -32.17 5.15
C PRO A 221 -13.20 -31.42 3.89
N TRP A 222 -13.47 -31.99 2.72
CA TRP A 222 -13.25 -31.31 1.46
C TRP A 222 -14.27 -30.15 1.32
N PRO A 223 -13.93 -29.07 0.57
CA PRO A 223 -12.69 -28.86 -0.18
C PRO A 223 -11.55 -28.25 0.65
N GLN A 224 -10.32 -28.66 0.34
CA GLN A 224 -9.09 -28.01 0.82
C GLN A 224 -8.53 -27.11 -0.29
N ILE A 225 -8.13 -25.88 0.07
CA ILE A 225 -7.64 -24.88 -0.89
C ILE A 225 -6.26 -24.39 -0.44
N GLU A 226 -5.28 -24.49 -1.32
CA GLU A 226 -3.92 -23.97 -1.13
C GLU A 226 -3.83 -22.51 -1.56
N THR A 227 -3.13 -21.69 -0.76
CA THR A 227 -2.97 -20.25 -1.03
C THR A 227 -1.53 -19.80 -1.13
N ASP A 228 -0.56 -20.70 -0.85
CA ASP A 228 0.89 -20.43 -0.79
C ASP A 228 1.29 -19.25 0.12
N SER A 229 0.38 -18.73 0.94
CA SER A 229 0.59 -17.57 1.79
C SER A 229 -0.33 -17.57 2.99
N ALA A 230 0.23 -17.66 4.19
CA ALA A 230 -0.54 -17.58 5.45
C ALA A 230 -1.39 -16.29 5.54
N ALA A 231 -0.91 -15.17 5.00
CA ALA A 231 -1.65 -13.91 4.98
C ALA A 231 -2.89 -13.97 4.05
N VAL A 232 -2.76 -14.65 2.90
CA VAL A 232 -3.90 -14.86 1.98
C VAL A 232 -4.90 -15.83 2.59
N ALA A 233 -4.42 -16.92 3.18
CA ALA A 233 -5.26 -17.88 3.91
C ALA A 233 -6.10 -17.18 5.01
N ALA A 234 -5.45 -16.39 5.87
CA ALA A 234 -6.13 -15.63 6.93
C ALA A 234 -7.18 -14.65 6.37
N TYR A 235 -6.84 -13.91 5.32
CA TYR A 235 -7.78 -12.99 4.66
C TYR A 235 -9.00 -13.70 4.06
N LEU A 236 -8.80 -14.85 3.42
CA LEU A 236 -9.89 -15.63 2.82
C LEU A 236 -10.83 -16.20 3.89
N ILE A 237 -10.28 -16.67 5.02
CA ILE A 237 -11.09 -17.16 6.14
C ILE A 237 -12.01 -16.06 6.67
N GLU A 238 -11.49 -14.86 6.91
CA GLU A 238 -12.30 -13.73 7.38
C GLU A 238 -13.43 -13.40 6.39
N LEU A 239 -13.15 -13.41 5.08
CA LEU A 239 -14.18 -13.19 4.07
C LEU A 239 -15.25 -14.29 4.06
N LEU A 240 -14.83 -15.56 4.09
CA LEU A 240 -15.74 -16.71 4.02
C LEU A 240 -16.61 -16.81 5.28
N ASN A 241 -16.03 -16.56 6.45
CA ASN A 241 -16.75 -16.55 7.72
C ASN A 241 -17.68 -15.34 7.86
N ALA A 242 -17.30 -14.17 7.34
CA ALA A 242 -18.22 -13.05 7.24
C ALA A 242 -19.45 -13.39 6.39
N ASP A 243 -19.27 -14.04 5.23
CA ASP A 243 -20.38 -14.50 4.36
C ASP A 243 -21.28 -15.54 5.06
N ALA A 244 -20.75 -16.34 6.00
CA ALA A 244 -21.54 -17.27 6.81
C ALA A 244 -22.47 -16.53 7.81
N HIS A 245 -22.02 -15.40 8.37
CA HIS A 245 -22.77 -14.65 9.39
C HIS A 245 -23.89 -13.75 8.85
N VAL A 246 -23.82 -13.28 7.60
CA VAL A 246 -24.75 -12.26 7.05
C VAL A 246 -26.23 -12.64 7.09
N ASP A 247 -26.60 -13.93 7.10
CA ASP A 247 -28.00 -14.36 7.15
C ASP A 247 -28.44 -14.99 8.49
N ALA A 248 -27.52 -15.19 9.45
CA ALA A 248 -27.89 -15.65 10.79
C ALA A 248 -28.68 -14.57 11.56
N GLU A 249 -28.46 -13.30 11.23
CA GLU A 249 -29.16 -12.14 11.80
C GLU A 249 -30.29 -11.59 10.90
N GLY A 250 -30.42 -12.11 9.68
CA GLY A 250 -31.37 -11.62 8.65
C GLY A 250 -32.70 -12.39 8.57
N GLY A 251 -32.98 -13.28 9.52
CA GLY A 251 -34.20 -14.05 9.60
C GLY A 251 -35.42 -13.25 10.09
N GLU A 252 -35.84 -12.22 9.35
CA GLU A 252 -37.19 -11.68 9.47
C GLU A 252 -37.74 -11.16 8.12
N SER A 253 -38.84 -11.80 7.69
CA SER A 253 -39.81 -11.41 6.67
C SER A 253 -39.49 -11.61 5.17
N ALA A 254 -39.97 -12.74 4.64
CA ALA A 254 -40.96 -12.78 3.56
C ALA A 254 -41.83 -14.04 3.69
#